data_AF-A0A832HYZ7-F1
#
_entry.id   AF-A0A832HYZ7-F1
#
_cell.length_a   1.000
_cell.length_b   1.000
_cell.length_c   1.000
_cell.angle_alpha   90.00
_cell.angle_beta   90.00
_cell.angle_gamma   90.00
#
_symmetry.space_group_name_H-M   'P 1'
#
loop_
_entity.id
_entity.type
_entity.pdbx_description
1 polymer ?
#
loop_
_entity_poly.entity_id
_entity_poly.type
_entity_poly.pdbx_seq_one_letter_code
_entity_poly.pdbx_strand_id
1 'polypeptide(L)'
;MRKEIIELDERFGKEYAGRYIFSEITWAKRSRIIQKYTRYSQQTGQVVTSDYVAIQAETIMASLKEQPLNKPITLEKLLSEEDGIPIELGELFSQIVNRLNAVSLEETAFLSEQSENKSQAKRSQSSASAKSSGGHHANSLSSQQKQSSNSSSSSTS
;
A
#
# COMPACT_ATOMS: atom_id res chain seq x y z
N MET A 1 -20.65 10.98 13.23
CA MET A 1 -20.00 10.27 12.10
C MET A 1 -20.05 11.18 10.91
N ARG A 2 -18.90 11.41 10.27
CA ARG A 2 -18.80 12.26 9.08
C ARG A 2 -19.52 11.62 7.90
N LYS A 3 -20.05 12.45 7.00
CA LYS A 3 -20.71 12.03 5.77
C LYS A 3 -20.19 12.83 4.60
N GLU A 4 -20.23 12.22 3.43
CA GLU A 4 -19.92 12.89 2.17
C GLU A 4 -20.94 12.48 1.11
N ILE A 5 -21.41 13.47 0.37
CA ILE A 5 -22.38 13.29 -0.70
C ILE A 5 -21.68 13.67 -1.98
N ILE A 6 -21.77 12.81 -2.99
CA ILE A 6 -21.26 13.09 -4.33
C ILE A 6 -22.37 12.86 -5.35
N GLU A 7 -22.38 13.69 -6.38
CA GLU A 7 -23.23 13.53 -7.55
C GLU A 7 -22.32 13.16 -8.71
N LEU A 8 -22.52 11.96 -9.26
CA LEU A 8 -21.77 11.49 -10.42
C LEU A 8 -22.53 11.81 -11.71
N ASP A 9 -21.80 12.32 -12.68
CA ASP A 9 -22.29 12.44 -14.06
C ASP A 9 -22.04 11.14 -14.85
N GLU A 10 -22.33 11.16 -16.14
CA GLU A 10 -22.23 9.98 -17.02
C GLU A 10 -20.79 9.63 -17.44
N ARG A 11 -19.74 10.34 -16.96
CA ARG A 11 -18.35 10.11 -17.41
C ARG A 11 -17.82 8.72 -17.09
N PHE A 12 -18.33 8.11 -16.02
CA PHE A 12 -17.96 6.74 -15.62
C PHE A 12 -18.86 5.68 -16.24
N GLY A 13 -19.86 6.06 -17.03
CA GLY A 13 -20.93 5.20 -17.53
C GLY A 13 -22.30 5.66 -17.01
N LYS A 14 -23.33 5.54 -17.85
CA LYS A 14 -24.69 6.00 -17.54
C LYS A 14 -25.29 5.27 -16.34
N GLU A 15 -24.92 4.01 -16.16
CA GLU A 15 -25.33 3.17 -15.06
C GLU A 15 -24.75 3.62 -13.71
N TYR A 16 -23.64 4.36 -13.71
CA TYR A 16 -22.99 4.86 -12.50
C TYR A 16 -23.42 6.29 -12.14
N ALA A 17 -24.11 7.00 -13.03
CA ALA A 17 -24.56 8.36 -12.78
C ALA A 17 -25.59 8.43 -11.64
N GLY A 18 -25.54 9.52 -10.88
CA GLY A 18 -26.48 9.84 -9.80
C GLY A 18 -25.83 10.06 -8.45
N ARG A 19 -26.67 10.07 -7.42
CA ARG A 19 -26.31 10.46 -6.06
C ARG A 19 -25.77 9.29 -5.24
N TYR A 20 -24.63 9.50 -4.61
CA TYR A 20 -24.04 8.57 -3.65
C TYR A 20 -23.84 9.27 -2.30
N ILE A 21 -24.10 8.54 -1.22
CA ILE A 21 -23.84 9.01 0.13
C ILE A 21 -22.91 8.04 0.83
N PHE A 22 -21.73 8.54 1.20
CA PHE A 22 -20.76 7.86 2.02
C PHE A 22 -20.83 8.35 3.45
N SER A 23 -20.56 7.45 4.39
CA SER A 23 -20.43 7.75 5.81
C SER A 23 -19.17 7.10 6.35
N GLU A 24 -18.54 7.78 7.30
CA GLU A 24 -17.54 7.20 8.17
C GLU A 24 -18.08 5.92 8.82
N ILE A 25 -17.24 4.89 8.90
CA ILE A 25 -17.53 3.66 9.64
C ILE A 25 -16.91 3.74 11.03
N THR A 26 -17.47 2.97 11.97
CA THR A 26 -16.88 2.91 13.32
C THR A 26 -15.52 2.22 13.28
N TRP A 27 -14.65 2.58 14.23
CA TRP A 27 -13.38 1.88 14.44
C TRP A 27 -13.59 0.35 14.54
N ALA A 28 -14.60 -0.08 15.28
CA ALA A 28 -14.92 -1.49 15.46
C ALA A 28 -15.39 -2.19 14.18
N LYS A 29 -16.01 -1.47 13.23
CA LYS A 29 -16.38 -2.03 11.92
C LYS A 29 -15.14 -2.15 11.02
N ARG A 30 -14.30 -1.11 10.99
CA ARG A 30 -13.03 -1.11 10.24
C ARG A 30 -12.10 -2.24 10.72
N SER A 31 -11.93 -2.36 12.03
CA SER A 31 -11.11 -3.41 12.66
C SER A 31 -11.60 -4.82 12.27
N ARG A 32 -12.92 -5.05 12.29
CA ARG A 32 -13.50 -6.33 11.84
C ARG A 32 -13.26 -6.62 10.36
N ILE A 33 -13.33 -5.62 9.48
CA ILE A 33 -13.04 -5.78 8.05
C ILE A 33 -11.57 -6.17 7.86
N ILE A 34 -10.65 -5.45 8.49
CA ILE A 34 -9.21 -5.75 8.42
C ILE A 34 -8.93 -7.17 8.92
N GLN A 35 -9.49 -7.56 10.07
CA GLN A 35 -9.32 -8.90 10.63
C GLN A 35 -9.91 -9.99 9.74
N LYS A 36 -11.06 -9.75 9.09
CA LYS A 36 -11.70 -10.70 8.19
C LYS A 36 -10.80 -11.08 7.01
N TYR A 37 -10.01 -10.13 6.50
CA TYR A 37 -9.16 -10.30 5.33
C TYR A 37 -7.67 -10.39 5.64
N THR A 38 -7.30 -10.47 6.92
CA THR A 38 -5.91 -10.62 7.35
C THR A 38 -5.77 -11.91 8.13
N ARG A 39 -4.89 -12.80 7.65
CA ARG A 39 -4.52 -14.00 8.40
C ARG A 39 -3.33 -13.69 9.29
N TYR A 40 -3.46 -14.06 10.56
CA TYR A 40 -2.40 -13.94 11.56
C TYR A 40 -1.84 -15.32 11.91
N SER A 41 -0.55 -15.38 12.19
CA SER A 41 0.13 -16.55 12.73
C SER A 41 -0.34 -16.78 14.16
N GLN A 42 -0.84 -17.98 14.45
CA GLN A 42 -1.33 -18.33 15.79
C GLN A 42 -0.21 -18.37 16.84
N GLN A 43 1.04 -18.58 16.41
CA GLN A 43 2.18 -18.70 17.32
C GLN A 43 2.83 -17.35 17.63
N THR A 44 2.90 -16.45 16.65
CA THR A 44 3.64 -15.19 16.78
C THR A 44 2.75 -13.96 16.80
N GLY A 45 1.47 -14.08 16.44
CA GLY A 45 0.55 -12.94 16.27
C GLY A 45 0.87 -12.05 15.07
N GLN A 46 1.88 -12.39 14.25
CA GLN A 46 2.28 -11.61 13.09
C GLN A 46 1.34 -11.86 11.89
N VAL A 47 1.20 -10.86 11.01
CA VAL A 47 0.45 -10.99 9.76
C VAL A 47 1.17 -11.95 8.82
N VAL A 48 0.45 -12.97 8.35
CA VAL A 48 0.93 -13.94 7.36
C VAL A 48 0.54 -13.51 5.96
N THR A 49 -0.73 -13.11 5.78
CA THR A 49 -1.27 -12.60 4.51
C THR A 49 -2.35 -11.56 4.80
N SER A 50 -2.44 -10.52 3.99
CA SER A 50 -3.54 -9.56 4.03
C SER A 50 -4.03 -9.28 2.61
N ASP A 51 -5.35 -9.37 2.40
CA ASP A 51 -5.98 -9.03 1.13
C ASP A 51 -6.42 -7.56 1.16
N TYR A 52 -5.52 -6.69 0.73
CA TYR A 52 -5.74 -5.24 0.74
C TYR A 52 -6.86 -4.80 -0.20
N VAL A 53 -7.02 -5.48 -1.33
CA VAL A 53 -8.08 -5.18 -2.30
C VAL A 53 -9.43 -5.47 -1.67
N ALA A 54 -9.58 -6.62 -1.00
CA ALA A 54 -10.80 -6.96 -0.31
C ALA A 54 -11.10 -6.08 0.91
N ILE A 55 -10.06 -5.68 1.66
CA ILE A 55 -10.21 -4.69 2.75
C ILE A 55 -10.76 -3.37 2.20
N GLN A 56 -10.18 -2.88 1.11
CA GLN A 56 -10.59 -1.61 0.51
C GLN A 56 -12.01 -1.70 -0.06
N ALA A 57 -12.31 -2.74 -0.85
CA ALA A 57 -13.62 -2.98 -1.43
C ALA A 57 -14.72 -3.10 -0.37
N GLU A 58 -14.49 -3.87 0.71
CA GLU A 58 -15.48 -3.99 1.79
C GLU A 58 -15.59 -2.70 2.62
N THR A 59 -14.50 -1.93 2.75
CA THR A 59 -14.55 -0.60 3.38
C THR A 59 -15.39 0.36 2.56
N ILE A 60 -15.23 0.39 1.24
CA ILE A 60 -16.08 1.17 0.32
C ILE A 60 -17.55 0.78 0.50
N MET A 61 -17.87 -0.51 0.44
CA MET A 61 -19.24 -1.01 0.63
C MET A 61 -19.80 -0.69 2.02
N ALA A 62 -18.98 -0.76 3.07
CA ALA A 62 -19.41 -0.47 4.43
C ALA A 62 -19.66 1.03 4.64
N SER A 63 -18.89 1.89 3.98
CA SER A 63 -19.05 3.35 4.00
C SER A 63 -20.19 3.83 3.11
N LEU A 64 -20.47 3.15 2.00
CA LEU A 64 -21.55 3.48 1.06
C LEU A 64 -22.93 3.21 1.70
N LYS A 65 -23.70 4.27 1.96
CA LYS A 65 -25.03 4.20 2.58
C LYS A 65 -26.17 4.32 1.58
N GLU A 66 -25.97 5.14 0.57
CA GLU A 66 -26.94 5.33 -0.51
C GLU A 66 -26.19 5.38 -1.83
N GLN A 67 -26.82 4.84 -2.87
CA GLN A 67 -26.38 4.84 -4.26
C GLN A 67 -27.64 4.90 -5.15
N PRO A 68 -27.49 5.15 -6.46
CA PRO A 68 -28.61 5.16 -7.40
C PRO A 68 -29.46 3.88 -7.35
N LEU A 69 -30.72 3.98 -7.79
CA LEU A 69 -31.75 2.94 -7.59
C LEU A 69 -31.36 1.58 -8.18
N ASN A 70 -30.61 1.59 -9.29
CA ASN A 70 -30.08 0.41 -9.97
C ASN A 70 -28.93 -0.27 -9.22
N LYS A 71 -28.42 0.34 -8.15
CA LYS A 71 -27.34 -0.15 -7.28
C LYS A 71 -26.13 -0.70 -8.06
N PRO A 72 -25.49 0.15 -8.87
CA PRO A 72 -24.43 -0.28 -9.78
C PRO A 72 -23.17 -0.74 -9.04
N ILE A 73 -23.01 -0.38 -7.76
CA ILE A 73 -21.85 -0.73 -6.93
C ILE A 73 -22.19 -1.90 -6.02
N THR A 74 -21.49 -3.01 -6.24
CA THR A 74 -21.56 -4.22 -5.43
C THR A 74 -20.16 -4.62 -4.98
N LEU A 75 -20.06 -5.43 -3.91
CA LEU A 75 -18.78 -5.96 -3.46
C LEU A 75 -18.09 -6.80 -4.54
N GLU A 76 -18.88 -7.57 -5.29
CA GLU A 76 -18.39 -8.38 -6.42
C GLU A 76 -17.76 -7.51 -7.51
N LYS A 77 -18.44 -6.42 -7.93
CA LYS A 77 -17.89 -5.49 -8.94
C LYS A 77 -16.64 -4.75 -8.45
N LEU A 78 -16.52 -4.51 -7.15
CA LEU A 78 -15.31 -3.89 -6.57
C LEU A 78 -14.12 -4.86 -6.49
N LEU A 79 -14.37 -6.17 -6.55
CA LEU A 79 -13.36 -7.23 -6.49
C LEU A 79 -13.06 -7.86 -7.86
N SER A 80 -13.92 -7.64 -8.85
CA SER A 80 -13.81 -8.26 -10.17
C SER A 80 -12.68 -7.64 -10.98
N GLU A 81 -11.82 -8.48 -11.55
CA GLU A 81 -10.73 -8.06 -12.44
C GLU A 81 -11.22 -7.77 -13.87
N GLU A 82 -12.29 -8.45 -14.31
CA GLU A 82 -12.78 -8.40 -15.71
C GLU A 82 -14.05 -7.55 -15.84
N ASP A 83 -15.07 -7.84 -15.04
CA ASP A 83 -16.36 -7.12 -15.01
C ASP A 83 -16.45 -6.13 -13.83
N GLY A 84 -15.33 -5.45 -13.58
CA GLY A 84 -15.16 -4.51 -12.48
C GLY A 84 -15.84 -3.16 -12.69
N ILE A 85 -15.67 -2.25 -11.72
CA ILE A 85 -15.98 -0.83 -11.93
C ILE A 85 -14.82 -0.12 -12.66
N PRO A 86 -15.09 1.02 -13.32
CA PRO A 86 -14.02 1.84 -13.90
C PRO A 86 -12.95 2.22 -12.85
N ILE A 87 -11.68 2.19 -13.24
CA ILE A 87 -10.54 2.46 -12.34
C ILE A 87 -10.68 3.82 -11.65
N GLU A 88 -10.95 4.87 -12.43
CA GLU A 88 -11.12 6.24 -11.92
C GLU A 88 -12.26 6.35 -10.89
N LEU A 89 -13.34 5.56 -11.06
CA LEU A 89 -14.45 5.51 -10.12
C LEU A 89 -14.03 4.83 -8.80
N GLY A 90 -13.26 3.74 -8.89
CA GLY A 90 -12.70 3.05 -7.73
C GLY A 90 -11.71 3.93 -6.95
N GLU A 91 -10.88 4.69 -7.64
CA GLU A 91 -9.97 5.67 -7.04
C GLU A 91 -10.74 6.79 -6.32
N LEU A 92 -11.76 7.35 -6.97
CA LEU A 92 -12.62 8.38 -6.37
C LEU A 92 -13.25 7.88 -5.06
N PHE A 93 -13.86 6.69 -5.07
CA PHE A 93 -14.44 6.11 -3.86
C PHE A 93 -13.39 5.86 -2.79
N SER A 94 -12.21 5.37 -3.17
CA SER A 94 -11.10 5.14 -2.25
C SER A 94 -10.65 6.43 -1.56
N GLN A 95 -10.54 7.53 -2.29
CA GLN A 95 -10.19 8.83 -1.73
C GLN A 95 -11.24 9.33 -0.73
N ILE A 96 -12.53 9.16 -1.06
CA ILE A 96 -13.64 9.54 -0.18
C ILE A 96 -13.60 8.75 1.13
N VAL A 97 -13.51 7.42 1.05
CA VAL A 97 -13.51 6.60 2.27
C VAL A 97 -12.24 6.78 3.09
N ASN A 98 -11.09 7.07 2.45
CA ASN A 98 -9.85 7.33 3.18
C ASN A 98 -9.95 8.63 3.98
N ARG A 99 -10.48 9.70 3.37
CA ARG A 99 -10.76 10.97 4.05
C ARG A 99 -11.77 10.81 5.18
N LEU A 100 -12.88 10.10 4.93
CA LEU A 100 -13.95 9.89 5.92
C LEU A 100 -13.51 9.04 7.11
N ASN A 101 -12.61 8.08 6.91
CA ASN A 101 -12.16 7.18 7.96
C ASN A 101 -10.81 7.60 8.57
N ALA A 102 -10.29 8.79 8.22
CA ALA A 102 -9.04 9.36 8.73
C ALA A 102 -7.90 8.34 8.79
N VAL A 103 -7.73 7.58 7.71
CA VAL A 103 -6.63 6.63 7.55
C VAL A 103 -5.33 7.44 7.63
N SER A 104 -4.49 7.16 8.62
CA SER A 104 -3.21 7.85 8.74
C SER A 104 -2.33 7.53 7.53
N LEU A 105 -1.36 8.40 7.22
CA LEU A 105 -0.38 8.13 6.15
C LEU A 105 0.35 6.79 6.35
N GLU A 106 0.49 6.36 7.61
CA GLU A 106 1.14 5.10 8.01
C GLU A 106 0.25 3.88 7.73
N GLU A 107 -1.06 3.99 7.97
CA GLU A 107 -2.02 2.97 7.54
C GLU A 107 -2.15 2.96 6.00
N THR A 108 -2.09 4.12 5.34
CA THR A 108 -2.12 4.22 3.88
C THR A 108 -0.86 3.60 3.27
N ALA A 109 0.31 3.82 3.88
CA ALA A 109 1.57 3.19 3.52
C ALA A 109 1.52 1.67 3.77
N PHE A 110 0.98 1.20 4.89
CA PHE A 110 0.79 -0.24 5.12
C PHE A 110 -0.10 -0.91 4.05
N LEU A 111 -1.15 -0.20 3.59
CA LEU A 111 -2.03 -0.66 2.51
C LEU A 111 -1.38 -0.51 1.11
N SER A 112 -0.47 0.45 0.91
CA SER A 112 0.13 0.80 -0.40
C SER A 112 1.52 0.16 -0.65
N GLU A 113 2.39 0.07 0.35
CA GLU A 113 3.75 -0.50 0.25
C GLU A 113 3.73 -1.97 -0.19
N GLN A 114 2.68 -2.73 0.11
CA GLN A 114 2.55 -4.11 -0.37
C GLN A 114 2.01 -4.22 -1.82
N SER A 115 1.41 -3.16 -2.37
CA SER A 115 1.01 -3.09 -3.78
C SER A 115 2.23 -2.88 -4.70
N GLU A 116 3.16 -2.02 -4.29
CA GLU A 116 4.36 -1.70 -5.08
C GLU A 116 5.44 -2.80 -5.03
N ASN A 117 5.43 -3.66 -4.00
CA ASN A 117 6.50 -4.64 -3.79
C ASN A 117 6.41 -5.89 -4.69
N LYS A 118 5.45 -5.96 -5.62
CA LYS A 118 5.35 -7.05 -6.62
C LYS A 118 5.82 -6.63 -8.02
N SER A 119 5.91 -5.34 -8.33
CA SER A 119 6.36 -4.84 -9.64
C SER A 119 7.88 -4.66 -9.73
N GLN A 120 8.61 -4.66 -8.61
CA GLN A 120 10.07 -4.60 -8.61
C GLN A 120 10.71 -6.00 -8.59
N ALA A 121 10.20 -6.88 -9.45
CA ALA A 121 10.93 -8.08 -9.83
C ALA A 121 12.19 -7.65 -10.60
N LYS A 122 13.32 -7.62 -9.88
CA LYS A 122 14.72 -7.64 -10.35
C LYS A 122 14.86 -7.70 -11.88
N ARG A 123 14.88 -6.53 -12.53
CA ARG A 123 15.53 -6.38 -13.83
C ARG A 123 17.01 -6.07 -13.62
N SER A 124 17.74 -6.99 -12.99
CA SER A 124 19.20 -7.01 -13.10
C SER A 124 19.51 -7.79 -14.37
N GLN A 125 19.67 -7.04 -15.46
CA GLN A 125 20.04 -7.56 -16.76
C GLN A 125 21.31 -8.41 -16.63
N SER A 126 21.19 -9.69 -16.94
CA SER A 126 22.32 -10.55 -17.31
C SER A 126 22.85 -10.06 -18.66
N SER A 127 23.98 -9.39 -18.67
CA SER A 127 24.81 -9.19 -19.86
C SER A 127 26.13 -9.93 -19.67
N ALA A 128 26.18 -11.16 -20.17
CA ALA A 128 27.42 -11.82 -20.50
C ALA A 128 28.06 -11.09 -21.69
N SER A 129 29.32 -10.65 -21.54
CA SER A 129 30.18 -10.26 -22.66
C SER A 129 31.62 -10.57 -22.30
N ALA A 130 32.29 -11.29 -23.20
CA ALA A 130 33.57 -11.94 -22.99
C ALA A 130 34.78 -11.08 -23.42
N LYS A 131 35.90 -11.32 -22.72
CA LYS A 131 37.33 -11.26 -23.09
C LYS A 131 37.84 -10.17 -24.05
N SER A 132 38.78 -9.34 -23.55
CA SER A 132 40.19 -9.29 -24.00
C SER A 132 40.93 -8.10 -23.37
N SER A 133 42.09 -8.35 -22.74
CA SER A 133 43.39 -7.76 -23.12
C SER A 133 44.36 -7.62 -21.93
N GLY A 134 45.62 -8.03 -22.16
CA GLY A 134 46.80 -7.45 -21.53
C GLY A 134 47.23 -8.02 -20.17
N GLY A 135 48.17 -8.96 -20.18
CA GLY A 135 48.94 -9.34 -19.00
C GLY A 135 50.09 -8.38 -18.66
N HIS A 136 50.77 -8.72 -17.56
CA HIS A 136 52.10 -8.29 -17.07
C HIS A 136 52.18 -7.23 -15.94
N HIS A 137 52.16 -7.75 -14.70
CA HIS A 137 53.19 -7.65 -13.63
C HIS A 137 53.94 -6.33 -13.29
N ALA A 138 53.91 -6.06 -11.97
CA ALA A 138 55.04 -5.72 -11.06
C ALA A 138 55.35 -4.25 -10.70
N ASN A 139 55.10 -3.90 -9.42
CA ASN A 139 56.05 -3.44 -8.38
C ASN A 139 55.31 -2.57 -7.34
N SER A 140 55.14 -3.04 -6.09
CA SER A 140 56.06 -2.88 -4.93
C SER A 140 56.31 -1.42 -4.52
N LEU A 141 55.76 -1.00 -3.38
CA LEU A 141 56.52 -0.35 -2.31
C LEU A 141 55.67 -0.20 -1.03
N SER A 142 56.16 -0.87 0.00
CA SER A 142 55.97 -0.75 1.44
C SER A 142 55.56 0.62 1.99
N SER A 143 54.69 0.64 2.99
CA SER A 143 55.09 1.03 4.37
C SER A 143 53.96 0.80 5.37
N GLN A 144 54.33 0.15 6.47
CA GLN A 144 53.51 -0.29 7.59
C GLN A 144 53.41 0.81 8.66
N GLN A 145 52.30 0.80 9.40
CA GLN A 145 52.13 1.17 10.82
C GLN A 145 52.34 2.63 11.28
N LYS A 146 51.31 3.20 11.90
CA LYS A 146 51.46 3.92 13.18
C LYS A 146 50.19 3.83 14.04
N GLN A 147 50.32 3.13 15.16
CA GLN A 147 49.50 3.32 16.36
C GLN A 147 49.81 4.69 16.98
N SER A 148 48.82 5.31 17.60
CA SER A 148 49.01 6.30 18.66
C SER A 148 47.92 6.13 19.71
N SER A 149 48.34 5.66 20.87
CA SER A 149 47.61 5.64 22.13
C SER A 149 47.95 6.88 22.95
N ASN A 150 46.98 7.42 23.71
CA ASN A 150 47.02 7.62 25.17
C ASN A 150 46.04 8.70 25.67
N SER A 151 45.06 8.25 26.47
CA SER A 151 44.84 8.49 27.91
C SER A 151 44.72 9.90 28.56
N SER A 152 43.78 9.93 29.54
CA SER A 152 43.75 10.71 30.81
C SER A 152 43.04 12.09 30.76
N SER A 153 42.27 12.59 31.73
CA SER A 153 42.13 12.31 33.18
C SER A 153 40.83 12.92 33.77
N SER A 154 40.55 12.51 35.00
CA SER A 154 39.45 12.84 35.92
C SER A 154 39.48 14.23 36.62
N SER A 155 38.29 14.64 37.10
CA SER A 155 37.94 15.42 38.32
C SER A 155 38.14 16.94 38.42
N THR A 156 37.02 17.65 38.65
CA THR A 156 36.65 18.67 39.69
C THR A 156 35.38 19.38 39.19
N SER A 157 34.31 19.63 39.95
CA SER A 157 34.17 20.24 41.28
C SER A 157 32.86 19.80 41.96
#